data_AF-A0A369MHH2-F1
#
_entry.id   AF-A0A369MHH2-F1
#
_cell.length_a   1.000
_cell.length_b   1.000
_cell.length_c   1.000
_cell.angle_alpha   90.00
_cell.angle_beta   90.00
_cell.angle_gamma   90.00
#
_symmetry.space_group_name_H-M   'P 1'
#
loop_
_entity.id
_entity.type
_entity.pdbx_description
1 polymer ?
#
loop_
_entity_poly.entity_id
_entity_poly.type
_entity_poly.pdbx_seq_one_letter_code
_entity_poly.pdbx_strand_id
1 'polypeptide(L)'
;MILVPQAPTRRVTVAELTRYLDIDRKTFYNHFDNIDNLMIWIYRDYLATMLGNPVFDEWEKTTPHPDKFDPYSDMPFYARNLQDGTLCQGEYFKRMAYHWENHRQYYSIVFSTSCYVNLVDYIIDLFLPEFRKDVDLYRADREMPDIVADFLAEYHVMGVFGRLRYHFTQTNKFIMQDELEPFWNYAHIMLRESVDSCYEPVERRGLGKLLSSAKHVERYSGFACRCRKH
;
A
#
# COMPACT_ATOMS: atom_id res chain seq x y z
N MET A 1 7.68 15.49 -13.57
CA MET A 1 8.67 15.19 -12.51
C MET A 1 9.75 16.27 -12.36
N ILE A 2 10.36 16.79 -13.44
CA ILE A 2 11.47 17.78 -13.38
C ILE A 2 11.09 19.11 -12.68
N LEU A 3 9.87 19.62 -12.90
CA LEU A 3 9.48 20.94 -12.41
C LEU A 3 9.25 21.02 -10.89
N VAL A 4 8.84 19.92 -10.25
CA VAL A 4 8.52 19.92 -8.81
C VAL A 4 9.76 20.23 -7.95
N PRO A 5 10.93 19.59 -8.17
CA PRO A 5 12.17 19.96 -7.50
C PRO A 5 12.62 21.41 -7.66
N GLN A 6 12.21 22.11 -8.72
CA GLN A 6 12.61 23.49 -8.96
C GLN A 6 11.87 24.50 -8.06
N ALA A 7 10.72 24.10 -7.52
CA ALA A 7 9.90 24.95 -6.65
C ALA A 7 9.23 24.11 -5.54
N PRO A 8 10.00 23.55 -4.60
CA PRO A 8 9.54 22.52 -3.66
C PRO A 8 8.43 22.98 -2.70
N THR A 9 8.31 24.28 -2.46
CA THR A 9 7.37 24.88 -1.51
C THR A 9 6.06 25.33 -2.16
N ARG A 10 5.90 25.17 -3.48
CA ARG A 10 4.66 25.53 -4.18
C ARG A 10 4.24 24.46 -5.17
N ARG A 11 2.96 24.49 -5.49
CA ARG A 11 2.40 23.64 -6.53
C ARG A 11 2.88 24.07 -7.91
N VAL A 12 3.30 23.12 -8.74
CA VAL A 12 3.46 23.31 -10.18
C VAL A 12 2.07 23.50 -10.78
N THR A 13 1.91 24.50 -11.64
CA THR A 13 0.63 24.78 -12.32
C THR A 13 0.60 24.20 -13.73
N VAL A 14 -0.60 23.98 -14.27
CA VAL A 14 -0.77 23.57 -15.68
C VAL A 14 -0.09 24.58 -16.62
N ALA A 15 -0.21 25.88 -16.32
CA ALA A 15 0.41 26.94 -17.13
C ALA A 15 1.93 26.83 -17.21
N GLU A 16 2.59 26.45 -16.11
CA GLU A 16 4.04 26.27 -16.08
C GLU A 16 4.47 25.02 -16.80
N LEU A 17 3.73 23.92 -16.59
CA LEU A 17 3.98 22.66 -17.27
C LEU A 17 3.85 22.81 -18.78
N THR A 18 2.76 23.41 -19.27
CA THR A 18 2.52 23.57 -20.71
C THR A 18 3.53 24.52 -21.34
N ARG A 19 3.94 25.58 -20.62
CA ARG A 19 5.02 26.47 -21.06
C ARG A 19 6.37 25.75 -21.14
N TYR A 20 6.67 24.90 -20.16
CA TYR A 20 7.91 24.12 -20.16
C TYR A 20 7.96 23.11 -21.30
N LEU A 21 6.83 22.51 -21.66
CA LEU A 21 6.71 21.52 -22.73
C LEU A 21 6.48 22.13 -24.13
N ASP A 22 6.32 23.45 -24.23
CA ASP A 22 5.94 24.16 -25.45
C ASP A 22 4.66 23.63 -26.11
N ILE A 23 3.63 23.37 -25.29
CA ILE A 23 2.30 22.94 -25.73
C ILE A 23 1.23 23.93 -25.26
N ASP A 24 0.07 23.91 -25.91
CA ASP A 24 -1.09 24.66 -25.44
C ASP A 24 -1.80 23.95 -24.27
N ARG A 25 -2.56 24.72 -23.47
CA ARG A 25 -3.28 24.16 -22.31
C ARG A 25 -4.39 23.20 -22.70
N LYS A 26 -5.03 23.38 -23.86
CA LYS A 26 -6.11 22.48 -24.32
C LYS A 26 -5.54 21.09 -24.59
N THR A 27 -4.33 21.00 -25.13
CA THR A 27 -3.61 19.72 -25.26
C THR A 27 -3.44 19.02 -23.91
N PHE A 28 -3.07 19.73 -22.84
CA PHE A 28 -3.03 19.13 -21.50
C PHE A 28 -4.42 18.64 -21.04
N TYR A 29 -5.44 19.48 -21.17
CA TYR A 29 -6.80 19.16 -20.70
C TYR A 29 -7.51 18.09 -21.54
N ASN A 30 -6.98 17.73 -22.72
CA ASN A 30 -7.45 16.55 -23.46
C ASN A 30 -7.08 15.24 -22.76
N HIS A 31 -6.10 15.26 -21.85
CA HIS A 31 -5.57 14.06 -21.19
C HIS A 31 -5.77 14.07 -19.68
N PHE A 32 -5.68 15.24 -19.02
CA PHE A 32 -5.73 15.34 -17.57
C PHE A 32 -6.57 16.53 -17.11
N ASP A 33 -7.38 16.33 -16.08
CA ASP A 33 -8.20 17.40 -15.51
C ASP A 33 -7.36 18.46 -14.80
N ASN A 34 -6.28 18.02 -14.14
CA ASN A 34 -5.39 18.86 -13.36
C ASN A 34 -4.06 18.15 -13.06
N ILE A 35 -3.18 18.84 -12.34
CA ILE A 35 -1.85 18.32 -11.97
C ILE A 35 -1.93 17.10 -11.04
N ASP A 36 -2.92 17.02 -10.14
CA ASP A 36 -3.05 15.85 -9.26
C ASP A 36 -3.42 14.60 -10.04
N ASN A 37 -4.34 14.72 -11.01
CA ASN A 37 -4.72 13.64 -11.90
C ASN A 37 -3.52 13.15 -12.74
N LEU A 38 -2.68 14.05 -13.25
CA LEU A 38 -1.40 13.70 -13.89
C LEU A 38 -0.45 13.01 -12.92
N MET A 39 -0.35 13.44 -11.66
CA MET A 39 0.54 12.80 -10.69
C MET A 39 0.13 11.36 -10.36
N ILE A 40 -1.17 11.13 -10.20
CA ILE A 40 -1.71 9.77 -10.04
C ILE A 40 -1.42 8.95 -11.29
N TRP A 41 -1.64 9.52 -12.49
CA TRP A 41 -1.34 8.84 -13.75
C TRP A 41 0.12 8.43 -13.84
N ILE A 42 1.07 9.33 -13.54
CA ILE A 42 2.51 9.04 -13.58
C ILE A 42 2.86 7.81 -12.72
N TYR A 43 2.26 7.70 -11.53
CA TYR A 43 2.48 6.55 -10.66
C TYR A 43 1.81 5.28 -11.20
N ARG A 44 0.58 5.39 -11.70
CA ARG A 44 -0.23 4.27 -12.22
C ARG A 44 0.31 3.69 -13.51
N ASP A 45 0.68 4.55 -14.46
CA ASP A 45 1.34 4.20 -15.71
C ASP A 45 2.67 3.47 -15.45
N TYR A 46 3.44 3.93 -14.45
CA TYR A 46 4.64 3.22 -14.03
C TYR A 46 4.34 1.81 -13.53
N LEU A 47 3.36 1.63 -12.62
CA LEU A 47 3.01 0.30 -12.11
C LEU A 47 2.55 -0.63 -13.23
N ALA A 48 1.68 -0.15 -14.12
CA ALA A 48 1.19 -0.93 -15.25
C ALA A 48 2.32 -1.35 -16.19
N THR A 49 3.22 -0.40 -16.53
CA THR A 49 4.40 -0.66 -17.35
C THR A 49 5.36 -1.65 -16.68
N MET A 50 5.60 -1.49 -15.37
CA MET A 50 6.42 -2.39 -14.58
C MET A 50 5.86 -3.83 -14.61
N LEU A 51 4.55 -3.98 -14.45
CA LEU A 51 3.85 -5.28 -14.50
C LEU A 51 3.78 -5.90 -15.90
N GLY A 52 4.12 -5.14 -16.95
CA GLY A 52 4.37 -5.65 -18.29
C GLY A 52 5.75 -6.32 -18.46
N ASN A 53 6.62 -6.28 -17.45
CA ASN A 53 7.92 -6.96 -17.51
C ASN A 53 7.76 -8.49 -17.43
N PRO A 54 8.54 -9.27 -18.21
CA PRO A 54 8.42 -10.74 -18.24
C PRO A 54 8.57 -11.45 -16.89
N VAL A 55 9.25 -10.84 -15.92
CA VAL A 55 9.37 -11.39 -14.56
C VAL A 55 8.00 -11.58 -13.87
N PHE A 56 6.98 -10.86 -14.31
CA PHE A 56 5.63 -10.88 -13.77
C PHE A 56 4.62 -11.64 -14.64
N ASP A 57 5.03 -12.33 -15.71
CA ASP A 57 4.10 -12.98 -16.64
C ASP A 57 3.27 -14.07 -15.97
N GLU A 58 3.89 -14.83 -15.05
CA GLU A 58 3.23 -15.90 -14.28
C GLU A 58 2.58 -15.39 -12.98
N TRP A 59 2.64 -14.09 -12.71
CA TRP A 59 2.06 -13.52 -11.49
C TRP A 59 0.60 -13.13 -11.74
N GLU A 60 -0.27 -13.33 -10.75
CA GLU A 60 -1.68 -12.97 -10.82
C GLU A 60 -1.83 -11.44 -10.71
N LYS A 61 -2.04 -10.75 -11.84
CA LYS A 61 -2.15 -9.29 -11.90
C LYS A 61 -3.57 -8.83 -11.55
N THR A 62 -3.69 -7.75 -10.78
CA THR A 62 -4.97 -7.15 -10.38
C THR A 62 -5.10 -5.71 -10.87
N THR A 63 -6.30 -5.36 -11.34
CA THR A 63 -6.77 -4.00 -11.60
C THR A 63 -7.68 -3.51 -10.46
N PRO A 64 -7.95 -2.20 -10.34
CA PRO A 64 -8.84 -1.68 -9.29
C PRO A 64 -10.20 -2.35 -9.26
N HIS A 65 -10.80 -2.45 -8.07
CA HIS A 65 -12.13 -3.04 -7.92
C HIS A 65 -13.17 -2.25 -8.73
N PRO A 66 -14.05 -2.90 -9.53
CA PRO A 66 -15.01 -2.20 -10.40
C PRO A 66 -15.94 -1.22 -9.66
N ASP A 67 -16.27 -1.54 -8.40
CA ASP A 67 -17.14 -0.71 -7.56
C ASP A 67 -16.43 0.52 -6.96
N LYS A 68 -15.10 0.62 -7.06
CA LYS A 68 -14.37 1.84 -6.69
C LYS A 68 -14.21 2.72 -7.92
N PHE A 69 -14.57 4.00 -7.78
CA PHE A 69 -14.29 4.99 -8.80
C PHE A 69 -12.79 5.29 -8.83
N ASP A 70 -12.04 4.53 -9.64
CA ASP A 70 -10.64 4.80 -9.96
C ASP A 70 -10.54 5.30 -11.43
N PRO A 71 -9.83 6.41 -11.68
CA PRO A 71 -9.71 7.00 -13.02
C PRO A 71 -8.93 6.11 -14.02
N TYR A 72 -8.24 5.08 -13.55
CA TYR A 72 -7.38 4.17 -14.32
C TYR A 72 -7.72 2.70 -14.01
N SER A 73 -9.01 2.36 -14.14
CA SER A 73 -9.60 1.08 -13.75
C SER A 73 -9.13 -0.13 -14.58
N ASP A 74 -8.55 0.11 -15.75
CA ASP A 74 -7.96 -0.89 -16.65
C ASP A 74 -6.46 -1.13 -16.38
N MET A 75 -5.80 -0.23 -15.66
CA MET A 75 -4.37 -0.34 -15.39
C MET A 75 -4.10 -1.36 -14.26
N PRO A 76 -3.31 -2.42 -14.49
CA PRO A 76 -2.90 -3.31 -13.42
C PRO A 76 -1.97 -2.58 -12.47
N PHE A 77 -2.09 -2.86 -11.18
CA PHE A 77 -1.32 -2.15 -10.17
C PHE A 77 -0.69 -3.06 -9.14
N TYR A 78 -1.22 -4.25 -8.93
CA TYR A 78 -0.69 -5.24 -8.02
C TYR A 78 -0.54 -6.57 -8.76
N ALA A 79 0.36 -7.43 -8.28
CA ALA A 79 0.48 -8.79 -8.78
C ALA A 79 0.80 -9.74 -7.64
N ARG A 80 0.17 -10.91 -7.59
CA ARG A 80 0.45 -11.96 -6.60
C ARG A 80 1.35 -13.04 -7.16
N ASN A 81 2.33 -13.41 -6.35
CA ASN A 81 3.20 -14.55 -6.60
C ASN A 81 3.12 -15.49 -5.40
N LEU A 82 2.21 -16.47 -5.47
CA LEU A 82 2.03 -17.47 -4.42
C LEU A 82 2.92 -18.67 -4.74
N GLN A 83 3.93 -18.92 -3.91
CA GLN A 83 4.84 -20.07 -4.02
C GLN A 83 4.84 -20.84 -2.71
N ASP A 84 4.54 -22.14 -2.78
CA ASP A 84 4.51 -23.04 -1.62
C ASP A 84 3.72 -22.47 -0.42
N GLY A 85 2.57 -21.85 -0.70
CA GLY A 85 1.70 -21.23 0.31
C GLY A 85 2.22 -19.91 0.90
N THR A 86 3.23 -19.29 0.30
CA THR A 86 3.80 -18.01 0.73
C THR A 86 3.71 -16.98 -0.39
N LEU A 87 3.32 -15.75 -0.06
CA LEU A 87 3.37 -14.64 -1.01
C LEU A 87 4.81 -14.12 -1.12
N CYS A 88 5.38 -14.28 -2.31
CA CYS A 88 6.75 -13.94 -2.68
C CYS A 88 6.80 -12.61 -3.47
N GLN A 89 6.47 -11.52 -2.78
CA GLN A 89 6.28 -10.18 -3.32
C GLN A 89 7.55 -9.31 -3.39
N GLY A 90 8.70 -9.85 -2.96
CA GLY A 90 9.94 -9.07 -2.85
C GLY A 90 10.32 -8.36 -4.15
N GLU A 91 10.29 -9.07 -5.28
CA GLU A 91 10.65 -8.49 -6.59
C GLU A 91 9.70 -7.35 -7.00
N TYR A 92 8.42 -7.47 -6.68
CA TYR A 92 7.42 -6.43 -6.96
C TYR A 92 7.68 -5.16 -6.15
N PHE A 93 7.81 -5.26 -4.83
CA PHE A 93 8.04 -4.08 -3.98
C PHE A 93 9.40 -3.44 -4.19
N LYS A 94 10.42 -4.24 -4.48
CA LYS A 94 11.75 -3.77 -4.87
C LYS A 94 11.66 -2.89 -6.11
N ARG A 95 11.09 -3.40 -7.21
CA ARG A 95 10.96 -2.65 -8.46
C ARG A 95 10.11 -1.40 -8.30
N MET A 96 9.00 -1.48 -7.58
CA MET A 96 8.20 -0.30 -7.25
C MET A 96 9.04 0.77 -6.54
N ALA A 97 9.81 0.39 -5.52
CA ALA A 97 10.66 1.31 -4.80
C ALA A 97 11.80 1.87 -5.68
N TYR A 98 12.26 1.16 -6.73
CA TYR A 98 13.25 1.69 -7.69
C TYR A 98 12.72 2.89 -8.45
N HIS A 99 11.44 2.92 -8.77
CA HIS A 99 10.86 4.09 -9.39
C HIS A 99 10.92 5.32 -8.49
N TRP A 100 10.67 5.13 -7.20
CA TRP A 100 10.73 6.21 -6.23
C TRP A 100 12.18 6.67 -6.03
N GLU A 101 13.14 5.74 -5.99
CA GLU A 101 14.56 6.06 -5.88
C GLU A 101 15.10 6.80 -7.11
N ASN A 102 14.76 6.33 -8.32
CA ASN A 102 15.16 6.98 -9.58
C ASN A 102 14.60 8.40 -9.71
N HIS A 103 13.50 8.71 -9.00
CA HIS A 103 12.86 10.02 -8.99
C HIS A 103 12.80 10.60 -7.57
N ARG A 104 13.81 10.32 -6.75
CA ARG A 104 13.80 10.60 -5.30
C ARG A 104 13.43 12.04 -4.94
N GLN A 105 14.01 13.01 -5.63
CA GLN A 105 13.74 14.43 -5.37
C GLN A 105 12.27 14.80 -5.62
N TYR A 106 11.65 14.20 -6.63
CA TYR A 106 10.23 14.43 -6.93
C TYR A 106 9.36 13.84 -5.81
N TYR A 107 9.58 12.57 -5.47
CA TYR A 107 8.75 11.88 -4.48
C TYR A 107 8.97 12.38 -3.05
N SER A 108 10.19 12.77 -2.67
CA SER A 108 10.44 13.36 -1.35
C SER A 108 9.65 14.65 -1.13
N ILE A 109 9.48 15.47 -2.17
CA ILE A 109 8.66 16.69 -2.12
C ILE A 109 7.18 16.32 -2.10
N VAL A 110 6.71 15.51 -3.06
CA VAL A 110 5.31 15.11 -3.18
C VAL A 110 4.77 14.48 -1.89
N PHE A 111 5.58 13.67 -1.20
CA PHE A 111 5.18 13.00 0.03
C PHE A 111 5.29 13.87 1.30
N SER A 112 5.98 15.01 1.23
CA SER A 112 6.20 15.91 2.37
C SER A 112 5.30 17.15 2.34
N THR A 113 4.83 17.58 1.17
CA THR A 113 4.10 18.83 1.00
C THR A 113 2.59 18.63 0.97
N SER A 114 1.83 19.59 1.48
CA SER A 114 0.37 19.65 1.38
C SER A 114 -0.13 20.34 0.10
N CYS A 115 0.78 20.76 -0.80
CA CYS A 115 0.43 21.49 -2.02
C CYS A 115 -0.22 20.61 -3.11
N TYR A 116 -0.13 19.28 -2.99
CA TYR A 116 -0.68 18.31 -3.94
C TYR A 116 -1.73 17.44 -3.24
N VAL A 117 -2.52 16.69 -4.02
CA VAL A 117 -3.29 15.57 -3.46
C VAL A 117 -2.36 14.69 -2.63
N ASN A 118 -2.88 14.13 -1.54
CA ASN A 118 -2.12 13.17 -0.78
C ASN A 118 -1.99 11.86 -1.59
N LEU A 119 -0.95 11.79 -2.41
CA LEU A 119 -0.65 10.64 -3.25
C LEU A 119 -0.47 9.38 -2.40
N VAL A 120 0.01 9.51 -1.16
CA VAL A 120 0.15 8.37 -0.24
C VAL A 120 -1.22 7.82 0.14
N ASP A 121 -2.20 8.67 0.45
CA ASP A 121 -3.57 8.21 0.75
C ASP A 121 -4.18 7.50 -0.46
N TYR A 122 -3.98 8.04 -1.68
CA TYR A 122 -4.41 7.35 -2.92
C TYR A 122 -3.77 5.96 -3.05
N ILE A 123 -2.45 5.84 -2.82
CA ILE A 123 -1.72 4.57 -2.89
C ILE A 123 -2.28 3.59 -1.85
N ILE A 124 -2.52 4.06 -0.62
CA ILE A 124 -3.07 3.24 0.45
C ILE A 124 -4.45 2.70 0.06
N ASP A 125 -5.36 3.58 -0.36
CA ASP A 125 -6.74 3.23 -0.71
C ASP A 125 -6.81 2.25 -1.88
N LEU A 126 -5.83 2.35 -2.78
CA LEU A 126 -5.65 1.47 -3.91
C LEU A 126 -5.17 0.07 -3.50
N PHE A 127 -4.18 -0.02 -2.60
CA PHE A 127 -3.56 -1.29 -2.22
C PHE A 127 -4.27 -2.03 -1.09
N LEU A 128 -5.00 -1.33 -0.22
CA LEU A 128 -5.69 -1.91 0.93
C LEU A 128 -6.58 -3.12 0.57
N PRO A 129 -7.42 -3.08 -0.48
CA PRO A 129 -8.23 -4.24 -0.87
C PRO A 129 -7.39 -5.47 -1.24
N GLU A 130 -6.22 -5.27 -1.83
CA GLU A 130 -5.34 -6.39 -2.20
C GLU A 130 -4.61 -6.98 -1.00
N PHE A 131 -4.20 -6.15 -0.03
CA PHE A 131 -3.70 -6.64 1.26
C PHE A 131 -4.79 -7.40 2.05
N ARG A 132 -6.05 -6.97 1.94
CA ARG A 132 -7.17 -7.69 2.56
C ARG A 132 -7.37 -9.09 1.97
N LYS A 133 -7.24 -9.22 0.65
CA LYS A 133 -7.21 -10.52 -0.04
C LYS A 133 -5.97 -11.34 0.32
N ASP A 134 -4.82 -10.70 0.55
CA ASP A 134 -3.62 -11.42 1.02
C ASP A 134 -3.81 -12.00 2.42
N VAL A 135 -4.50 -11.28 3.31
CA VAL A 135 -4.96 -11.84 4.60
C VAL A 135 -5.92 -13.01 4.38
N ASP A 136 -6.86 -12.90 3.43
CA ASP A 136 -7.79 -13.99 3.09
C ASP A 136 -7.05 -15.26 2.66
N LEU A 137 -6.05 -15.09 1.78
CA LEU A 137 -5.21 -16.20 1.30
C LEU A 137 -4.50 -16.91 2.46
N TYR A 138 -3.92 -16.15 3.39
CA TYR A 138 -3.25 -16.75 4.54
C TYR A 138 -4.20 -17.34 5.57
N ARG A 139 -5.36 -16.73 5.85
CA ARG A 139 -6.32 -17.35 6.79
C ARG A 139 -6.90 -18.64 6.22
N ALA A 140 -7.01 -18.76 4.89
CA ALA A 140 -7.64 -19.89 4.20
C ALA A 140 -9.03 -20.15 4.79
N ASP A 141 -9.33 -21.39 5.21
CA ASP A 141 -10.62 -21.78 5.79
C ASP A 141 -10.74 -21.50 7.31
N ARG A 142 -9.71 -20.91 7.93
CA ARG A 142 -9.72 -20.65 9.37
C ARG A 142 -10.61 -19.45 9.69
N GLU A 143 -11.48 -19.60 10.70
CA GLU A 143 -12.38 -18.53 11.13
C GLU A 143 -11.60 -17.34 11.73
N MET A 144 -11.81 -16.15 11.15
CA MET A 144 -11.28 -14.89 11.66
C MET A 144 -12.37 -13.81 11.51
N PRO A 145 -12.68 -13.03 12.57
CA PRO A 145 -13.59 -11.90 12.45
C PRO A 145 -13.10 -10.90 11.40
N ASP A 146 -13.97 -10.40 10.53
CA ASP A 146 -13.58 -9.50 9.44
C ASP A 146 -12.90 -8.22 9.95
N ILE A 147 -13.32 -7.68 11.10
CA ILE A 147 -12.65 -6.53 11.73
C ILE A 147 -11.17 -6.80 12.05
N VAL A 148 -10.79 -8.04 12.38
CA VAL A 148 -9.39 -8.42 12.61
C VAL A 148 -8.65 -8.50 11.29
N ALA A 149 -9.27 -9.10 10.27
CA ALA A 149 -8.66 -9.22 8.95
C ALA A 149 -8.46 -7.85 8.28
N ASP A 150 -9.44 -6.95 8.42
CA ASP A 150 -9.36 -5.55 7.97
C ASP A 150 -8.24 -4.80 8.70
N PHE A 151 -8.15 -4.96 10.03
CA PHE A 151 -7.08 -4.37 10.83
C PHE A 151 -5.69 -4.86 10.39
N LEU A 152 -5.51 -6.16 10.16
CA LEU A 152 -4.24 -6.71 9.68
C LEU A 152 -3.87 -6.15 8.31
N ALA A 153 -4.84 -6.09 7.38
CA ALA A 153 -4.63 -5.52 6.06
C ALA A 153 -4.20 -4.05 6.15
N GLU A 154 -4.91 -3.24 6.94
CA GLU A 154 -4.59 -1.83 7.18
C GLU A 154 -3.19 -1.67 7.81
N TYR A 155 -2.88 -2.45 8.84
CA TYR A 155 -1.60 -2.38 9.53
C TYR A 155 -0.43 -2.66 8.59
N HIS A 156 -0.54 -3.69 7.75
CA HIS A 156 0.55 -4.11 6.87
C HIS A 156 0.70 -3.20 5.64
N VAL A 157 -0.40 -2.73 5.05
CA VAL A 157 -0.32 -1.74 3.96
C VAL A 157 0.26 -0.40 4.46
N MET A 158 -0.08 0.00 5.70
CA MET A 158 0.57 1.13 6.39
C MET A 158 2.04 0.87 6.67
N GLY A 159 2.39 -0.34 7.09
CA GLY A 159 3.76 -0.75 7.33
C GLY A 159 4.64 -0.55 6.09
N VAL A 160 4.15 -0.96 4.91
CA VAL A 160 4.88 -0.80 3.65
C VAL A 160 5.00 0.66 3.24
N PHE A 161 3.87 1.31 2.99
CA PHE A 161 3.89 2.65 2.38
C PHE A 161 4.27 3.74 3.37
N GLY A 162 3.92 3.60 4.64
CA GLY A 162 4.37 4.49 5.71
C GLY A 162 5.88 4.44 5.90
N ARG A 163 6.49 3.24 5.88
CA ARG A 163 7.95 3.09 5.94
C ARG A 163 8.63 3.70 4.72
N LEU A 164 8.14 3.42 3.51
CA LEU A 164 8.71 4.00 2.29
C LEU A 164 8.59 5.53 2.32
N ARG A 165 7.41 6.07 2.66
CA ARG A 165 7.21 7.51 2.85
C ARG A 165 8.23 8.09 3.83
N TYR A 166 8.38 7.50 5.02
CA TYR A 166 9.37 7.95 6.00
C TYR A 166 10.79 7.93 5.43
N HIS A 167 11.15 6.85 4.74
CA HIS A 167 12.46 6.69 4.14
C HIS A 167 12.79 7.79 3.12
N PHE A 168 11.85 8.06 2.20
CA PHE A 168 12.02 9.04 1.12
C PHE A 168 11.97 10.49 1.60
N THR A 169 11.30 10.76 2.73
CA THR A 169 11.13 12.12 3.25
C THR A 169 12.11 12.49 4.37
N GLN A 170 12.59 11.52 5.17
CA GLN A 170 13.36 11.80 6.39
C GLN A 170 14.80 11.30 6.36
N THR A 171 15.07 10.14 5.74
CA THR A 171 16.36 9.46 5.98
C THR A 171 17.50 9.91 5.06
N ASN A 172 17.17 10.39 3.85
CA ASN A 172 18.13 10.71 2.78
C ASN A 172 19.14 9.59 2.45
N LYS A 173 18.81 8.34 2.80
CA LYS A 173 19.65 7.17 2.50
C LYS A 173 19.22 6.54 1.17
N PHE A 174 20.16 5.90 0.49
CA PHE A 174 19.88 5.05 -0.66
C PHE A 174 19.32 3.70 -0.17
N ILE A 175 18.19 3.24 -0.71
CA ILE A 175 17.52 2.00 -0.26
C ILE A 175 17.88 0.76 -1.08
N MET A 176 18.50 0.91 -2.27
CA MET A 176 18.77 -0.22 -3.17
C MET A 176 20.13 -0.84 -2.90
N GLN A 177 20.29 -1.33 -1.67
CA GLN A 177 21.50 -1.99 -1.18
C GLN A 177 21.32 -3.51 -1.21
N ASP A 178 22.35 -4.25 -1.60
CA ASP A 178 22.33 -5.71 -1.70
C ASP A 178 22.01 -6.37 -0.34
N GLU A 179 22.39 -5.73 0.76
CA GLU A 179 22.11 -6.20 2.12
C GLU A 179 20.61 -6.19 2.46
N LEU A 180 19.82 -5.38 1.73
CA LEU A 180 18.37 -5.28 1.91
C LEU A 180 17.59 -6.28 1.06
N GLU A 181 18.28 -7.05 0.22
CA GLU A 181 17.62 -7.93 -0.76
C GLU A 181 16.67 -8.96 -0.15
N PRO A 182 17.03 -9.65 0.96
CA PRO A 182 16.12 -10.57 1.64
C PRO A 182 14.88 -9.90 2.25
N PHE A 183 14.92 -8.56 2.45
CA PHE A 183 13.91 -7.82 3.18
C PHE A 183 12.83 -7.18 2.30
N TRP A 184 12.94 -7.26 0.98
CA TRP A 184 11.87 -6.74 0.11
C TRP A 184 10.56 -7.53 0.24
N ASN A 185 10.63 -8.80 0.66
CA ASN A 185 9.43 -9.60 0.96
C ASN A 185 8.98 -9.50 2.43
N TYR A 186 9.65 -8.69 3.26
CA TYR A 186 9.46 -8.69 4.72
C TYR A 186 8.02 -8.39 5.13
N ALA A 187 7.34 -7.49 4.42
CA ALA A 187 5.95 -7.15 4.73
C ALA A 187 5.02 -8.37 4.61
N HIS A 188 5.17 -9.18 3.56
CA HIS A 188 4.35 -10.37 3.34
C HIS A 188 4.74 -11.56 4.21
N ILE A 189 6.01 -11.63 4.64
CA ILE A 189 6.44 -12.54 5.70
C ILE A 189 5.72 -12.18 7.00
N MET A 190 5.80 -10.92 7.41
CA MET A 190 5.18 -10.47 8.67
C MET A 190 3.65 -10.49 8.62
N LEU A 191 3.05 -10.29 7.45
CA LEU A 191 1.61 -10.45 7.23
C LEU A 191 1.17 -11.88 7.57
N ARG A 192 1.89 -12.87 7.04
CA ARG A 192 1.64 -14.29 7.33
C ARG A 192 1.76 -14.58 8.82
N GLU A 193 2.88 -14.18 9.43
CA GLU A 193 3.10 -14.37 10.87
C GLU A 193 2.01 -13.72 11.72
N SER A 194 1.53 -12.54 11.33
CA SER A 194 0.45 -11.86 12.04
C SER A 194 -0.87 -12.63 11.94
N VAL A 195 -1.20 -13.17 10.76
CA VAL A 195 -2.37 -14.03 10.57
C VAL A 195 -2.24 -15.32 11.38
N ASP A 196 -1.09 -15.98 11.33
CA ASP A 196 -0.85 -17.24 12.06
C ASP A 196 -0.90 -17.04 13.58
N SER A 197 -0.38 -15.93 14.10
CA SER A 197 -0.43 -15.58 15.52
C SER A 197 -1.86 -15.44 16.08
N CYS A 198 -2.85 -15.21 15.22
CA CYS A 198 -4.27 -15.16 15.64
C CYS A 198 -4.82 -16.54 16.04
N TYR A 199 -4.13 -17.62 15.67
CA TYR A 199 -4.55 -19.00 15.92
C TYR A 199 -3.65 -19.74 16.92
N GLU A 200 -2.54 -19.14 17.30
CA GLU A 200 -1.68 -19.72 18.32
C GLU A 200 -2.41 -19.73 19.67
N PRO A 201 -2.39 -20.85 20.41
CA PRO A 201 -2.97 -20.92 21.75
C PRO A 201 -2.24 -19.90 22.63
N VAL A 202 -2.98 -18.86 22.98
CA VAL A 202 -2.45 -17.68 23.64
C VAL A 202 -1.93 -18.05 25.04
N GLU A 203 -0.64 -18.32 25.19
CA GLU A 203 0.03 -18.08 26.47
C GLU A 203 0.10 -16.56 26.70
N ARG A 204 -1.02 -15.99 27.15
CA ARG A 204 -1.19 -14.56 27.50
C ARG A 204 -0.39 -14.23 28.78
N ARG A 205 0.93 -14.45 28.77
CA ARG A 205 1.87 -13.98 29.80
C ARG A 205 2.60 -12.74 29.28
N GLY A 206 1.91 -11.60 29.18
CA GLY A 206 2.60 -10.36 28.84
C GLY A 206 1.72 -9.13 28.95
N LEU A 207 0.66 -9.05 28.15
CA LEU A 207 -0.19 -7.85 28.09
C LEU A 207 -1.24 -7.80 29.21
N GLY A 208 -1.70 -8.95 29.71
CA GLY A 208 -2.63 -9.00 30.85
C GLY A 208 -2.03 -8.49 32.16
N LYS A 209 -0.71 -8.54 32.35
CA LYS A 209 -0.03 -8.02 33.56
C LYS A 209 0.22 -6.51 33.52
N LEU A 210 0.34 -5.93 32.33
CA LEU A 210 0.53 -4.49 32.15
C LEU A 210 -0.79 -3.71 32.27
N LEU A 211 -1.92 -4.34 31.94
CA LEU A 211 -3.24 -3.73 32.01
C LEU A 211 -4.01 -4.05 33.31
N SER A 212 -3.48 -4.91 34.18
CA SER A 212 -4.17 -5.32 35.42
C SER A 212 -3.97 -4.39 36.62
N SER A 213 -3.39 -3.19 36.47
CA SER A 213 -3.33 -2.21 37.57
C SER A 213 -4.48 -1.20 37.56
N ALA A 214 -5.45 -1.31 36.64
CA ALA A 214 -6.66 -0.51 36.66
C ALA A 214 -7.89 -1.43 36.79
N LYS A 215 -8.64 -1.24 37.87
CA LYS A 215 -9.84 -2.01 38.21
C LYS A 215 -10.89 -2.00 37.09
N HIS A 216 -11.47 -3.18 36.86
CA HIS A 216 -12.75 -3.48 36.21
C HIS A 216 -13.02 -2.87 34.82
N VAL A 217 -12.84 -3.70 33.79
CA VAL A 217 -13.80 -3.80 32.68
C VAL A 217 -14.04 -5.29 32.41
N GLU A 218 -15.25 -5.75 32.72
CA GLU A 218 -15.77 -7.05 32.29
C GLU A 218 -16.14 -7.01 30.80
N ARG A 219 -15.95 -8.17 30.12
CA ARG A 219 -16.65 -8.76 28.95
C ARG A 219 -15.62 -9.29 27.95
N TYR A 220 -15.65 -10.55 27.51
CA TYR A 220 -16.78 -11.47 27.30
C TYR A 220 -16.43 -12.91 27.72
N SER A 221 -17.37 -13.57 28.41
CA SER A 221 -17.51 -15.03 28.45
C SER A 221 -18.95 -15.42 28.12
N GLY A 222 -19.11 -16.15 27.01
CA GLY A 222 -20.02 -17.31 26.86
C GLY A 222 -21.55 -17.14 26.77
N PHE A 223 -22.10 -17.92 25.82
CA PHE A 223 -23.33 -18.75 25.90
C PHE A 223 -24.53 -18.42 25.01
N ALA A 224 -24.77 -19.38 24.09
CA ALA A 224 -26.00 -20.11 23.78
C ALA A 224 -27.37 -19.51 24.18
N CYS A 225 -28.31 -19.54 23.23
CA CYS A 225 -29.73 -19.62 23.53
C CYS A 225 -30.41 -20.71 22.66
N ARG A 226 -30.73 -21.85 23.29
CA ARG A 226 -31.79 -22.77 22.85
C ARG A 226 -33.06 -22.36 23.59
N CYS A 227 -34.09 -21.95 22.85
CA CYS A 227 -35.43 -21.77 23.40
C CYS A 227 -36.29 -23.02 23.13
N ARG A 228 -36.77 -23.66 24.20
CA ARG A 228 -38.09 -24.33 24.24
C ARG A 228 -38.65 -24.30 25.65
N LYS A 229 -39.85 -23.74 25.79
CA LYS A 229 -40.92 -24.23 26.67
C LYS A 229 -42.26 -23.94 26.01
N HIS A 230 -43.03 -24.97 25.71
CA HIS A 230 -44.11 -25.43 26.59
C HIS A 230 -44.14 -26.96 26.57
#